data_AF-A0A7Y8HL28-F1
#
_entry.id   AF-A0A7Y8HL28-F1
#
_cell.length_a   1.000
_cell.length_b   1.000
_cell.length_c   1.000
_cell.angle_alpha   90.00
_cell.angle_beta   90.00
_cell.angle_gamma   90.00
#
_symmetry.space_group_name_H-M   'P 1'
#
loop_
_entity.id
_entity.type
_entity.pdbx_description
1 polymer ?
#
loop_
_entity_poly.entity_id
_entity_poly.type
_entity_poly.pdbx_seq_one_letter_code
_entity_poly.pdbx_strand_id
1 'polypeptide(L)' 'MGIYAKVQFLPSEDSRFSSSNADDFIEKVEWSLGELSLSEKKKLRDYFENEFKDKEQNRVLTNWALIYWDK' A
#
# COMPACT_ATOMS: atom_id res chain seq x y z
N MET A 1 1.71 -42.51 3.12
CA MET A 1 2.06 -41.34 3.94
C MET A 1 2.12 -40.15 3.01
N GLY A 2 1.01 -39.41 2.87
CA GLY A 2 0.90 -38.30 1.92
C GLY A 2 1.09 -36.98 2.64
N ILE A 3 1.90 -36.08 2.08
CA ILE A 3 2.01 -34.70 2.53
C ILE A 3 0.78 -33.96 1.98
N TYR A 4 -0.19 -33.63 2.85
CA TYR A 4 -1.38 -32.88 2.46
C TYR A 4 -1.16 -31.39 2.68
N ALA A 5 -0.78 -30.69 1.62
CA ALA A 5 -0.67 -29.23 1.63
C ALA A 5 -2.07 -28.60 1.62
N LYS A 6 -2.32 -27.68 2.54
CA LYS A 6 -3.51 -26.83 2.57
C LYS A 6 -3.12 -25.42 2.15
N VAL A 7 -3.95 -24.81 1.31
CA VAL A 7 -3.77 -23.43 0.83
C VAL A 7 -4.96 -22.61 1.29
N GLN A 8 -4.70 -21.49 1.95
CA GLN A 8 -5.72 -20.53 2.38
C GLN A 8 -5.35 -19.15 1.84
N PHE A 9 -6.32 -18.47 1.22
CA PHE A 9 -6.14 -17.10 0.76
C PHE A 9 -6.66 -16.13 1.82
N LEU A 10 -5.79 -15.20 2.23
CA LEU A 10 -6.10 -14.16 3.21
C LEU A 10 -6.16 -12.81 2.47
N PRO A 11 -7.35 -12.19 2.35
CA PRO A 11 -7.43 -10.83 1.85
C PRO A 11 -6.83 -9.89 2.90
N SER A 12 -5.83 -9.10 2.50
CA SER A 12 -5.28 -8.02 3.31
C SER A 12 -5.57 -6.71 2.63
N GLU A 13 -6.15 -5.78 3.38
CA GLU A 13 -6.12 -4.37 2.98
C GLU A 13 -4.67 -3.90 3.05
N ASP A 14 -4.14 -3.45 1.92
CA ASP A 14 -2.78 -2.92 1.88
C ASP A 14 -2.80 -1.49 2.47
N SER A 15 -2.72 -1.37 3.79
CA SER A 15 -2.67 -0.08 4.49
C SER A 15 -1.31 0.60 4.41
N ARG A 16 -0.31 0.01 3.73
CA ARG A 16 1.07 0.56 3.70
C ARG A 16 1.14 1.97 3.13
N PHE A 17 0.20 2.32 2.26
CA PHE A 17 0.04 3.67 1.69
C PHE A 17 -1.30 4.33 2.05
N SER A 18 -2.00 3.89 3.10
CA SER A 18 -3.14 4.67 3.62
C SER A 18 -2.58 5.91 4.30
N SER A 19 -2.55 7.00 3.56
CA SER A 19 -2.25 8.34 4.06
C SER A 19 -3.54 9.13 3.98
N SER A 20 -4.09 9.49 5.13
CA SER A 20 -5.34 10.24 5.21
C SER A 20 -5.16 11.73 4.87
N ASN A 21 -3.91 12.20 4.80
CA ASN A 21 -3.55 13.58 4.53
C ASN A 21 -2.33 13.67 3.59
N ALA A 22 -2.27 14.74 2.80
CA ALA A 22 -1.22 14.97 1.80
C ALA A 22 0.16 15.11 2.46
N ASP A 23 0.23 15.67 3.66
CA ASP A 23 1.50 15.84 4.39
C ASP A 23 2.09 14.49 4.81
N ASP A 24 1.27 13.55 5.30
CA ASP A 24 1.70 12.17 5.65
C ASP A 24 2.12 11.37 4.41
N PHE A 25 1.46 11.61 3.27
CA PHE A 25 1.87 11.02 1.99
C PHE A 25 3.25 11.54 1.57
N ILE A 26 3.47 12.86 1.62
CA ILE A 26 4.76 13.47 1.26
C ILE A 26 5.87 12.97 2.19
N GLU A 27 5.61 12.83 3.49
CA GLU A 27 6.60 12.34 4.47
C GLU A 27 7.01 10.89 4.18
N LYS A 28 6.07 10.00 3.85
CA LYS A 28 6.39 8.61 3.45
C LYS A 28 7.18 8.54 2.15
N VAL A 29 6.84 9.40 1.18
CA VAL A 29 7.56 9.50 -0.10
C VAL A 29 8.98 10.02 0.16
N GLU A 30 9.15 11.03 1.01
CA GLU A 30 10.45 11.56 1.43
C GLU A 30 11.29 10.50 2.16
N TRP A 31 10.67 9.69 3.02
CA TRP A 31 11.35 8.60 3.71
C TRP A 31 11.82 7.49 2.76
N SER A 32 11.09 7.26 1.66
CA SER A 32 11.40 6.22 0.67
C SER A 32 12.41 6.68 -0.40
N LEU A 33 12.31 7.93 -0.87
CA LEU A 33 13.09 8.48 -1.98
C LEU A 33 14.24 9.40 -1.55
N GLY A 34 14.27 9.84 -0.29
CA GLY A 34 15.22 10.83 0.22
C GLY A 34 14.67 12.26 0.18
N GLU A 35 15.53 13.25 0.40
CA GLU A 35 15.14 14.66 0.49
C GLU A 35 14.43 15.15 -0.79
N LEU A 36 13.24 15.72 -0.60
CA LEU A 36 12.43 16.30 -1.67
C LEU A 36 12.54 17.82 -1.65
N SER A 37 12.69 18.43 -2.83
CA SER A 37 12.66 19.88 -2.96
C SER A 37 11.25 20.46 -2.74
N LEU A 38 11.17 21.74 -2.39
CA LEU A 38 9.89 22.43 -2.17
C LEU A 38 8.94 22.37 -3.38
N SER A 39 9.49 22.37 -4.60
CA SER A 39 8.71 22.26 -5.84
C SER A 39 8.12 20.85 -6.03
N GLU A 40 8.84 19.81 -5.62
CA GLU A 40 8.38 18.42 -5.67
C GLU A 40 7.32 18.14 -4.61
N LYS A 41 7.49 18.65 -3.38
CA LYS A 41 6.47 18.56 -2.33
C LYS A 41 5.14 19.20 -2.78
N LYS A 42 5.21 20.33 -3.50
CA LYS A 42 4.01 20.98 -4.05
C LYS A 42 3.32 20.13 -5.13
N LYS A 43 4.10 19.55 -6.05
CA LYS A 43 3.56 18.62 -7.07
C LYS A 43 2.95 17.36 -6.46
N LEU A 44 3.58 16.81 -5.41
CA LEU A 44 3.07 15.65 -4.69
C LEU A 44 1.77 15.96 -3.94
N ARG A 45 1.63 17.17 -3.39
CA ARG A 45 0.39 17.64 -2.77
C ARG A 45 -0.75 17.71 -3.79
N ASP A 46 -0.50 18.34 -4.94
CA ASP A 46 -1.48 18.44 -6.03
C ASP A 46 -1.84 17.05 -6.57
N TYR A 47 -0.88 16.13 -6.69
CA TYR A 47 -1.11 14.74 -7.08
C TYR A 47 -2.00 13.99 -6.07
N PHE A 48 -1.73 14.17 -4.77
CA PHE A 48 -2.48 13.53 -3.71
C PHE A 48 -3.94 13.98 -3.70
N GLU A 49 -4.18 15.28 -3.88
CA GLU A 49 -5.54 15.84 -3.86
C GLU A 49 -6.36 15.48 -5.11
N ASN A 50 -5.74 15.42 -6.29
CA ASN A 50 -6.46 15.22 -7.56
C ASN A 50 -6.54 13.76 -8.03
N GLU A 51 -5.50 12.96 -7.84
CA GLU A 51 -5.45 11.57 -8.37
C GLU A 51 -5.49 10.50 -7.28
N PHE A 52 -4.91 10.76 -6.11
CA PHE A 52 -4.73 9.71 -5.10
C PHE A 52 -6.02 9.40 -4.35
N LYS A 53 -6.84 10.40 -4.03
CA LYS A 53 -8.17 10.20 -3.41
C LYS A 53 -9.09 9.33 -4.26
N ASP A 54 -9.02 9.45 -5.58
CA ASP A 54 -9.83 8.66 -6.52
C ASP A 54 -9.34 7.20 -6.61
N LYS A 55 -8.01 7.00 -6.57
CA LYS A 55 -7.38 5.67 -6.55
C LYS A 55 -7.52 4.95 -5.21
N GLU A 56 -7.58 5.66 -4.08
CA GLU A 56 -7.84 5.06 -2.75
C GLU A 56 -9.19 4.36 -2.67
N GLN A 57 -10.22 4.87 -3.34
CA GLN A 57 -11.53 4.23 -3.38
C GLN A 57 -11.53 2.92 -4.16
N ASN A 58 -10.53 2.71 -5.03
CA ASN A 58 -10.32 1.49 -5.83
C ASN A 58 -9.13 0.66 -5.30
N ARG A 59 -8.91 0.63 -3.97
CA ARG A 59 -7.89 -0.26 -3.38
C ARG A 59 -8.20 -1.72 -3.70
N VAL A 60 -7.39 -2.29 -4.59
CA VAL A 60 -7.38 -3.74 -4.86
C VAL A 60 -6.86 -4.44 -3.61
N LEU A 61 -7.72 -5.23 -2.96
CA LEU A 61 -7.34 -6.09 -1.84
C LEU A 61 -6.15 -6.97 -2.25
N THR A 62 -5.07 -6.94 -1.47
CA THR A 62 -3.93 -7.82 -1.73
C THR A 62 -4.25 -9.19 -1.14
N ASN A 63 -4.37 -10.20 -2.00
CA ASN A 63 -4.62 -11.57 -1.56
C ASN A 63 -3.30 -12.29 -1.29
N TRP A 64 -3.06 -12.64 -0.03
CA TRP A 64 -1.93 -13.46 0.37
C TRP A 64 -2.30 -14.94 0.32
N ALA A 65 -1.43 -15.77 -0.24
CA ALA A 65 -1.60 -17.23 -0.21
C ALA A 65 -0.76 -17.82 0.93
N LEU A 66 -1.42 -18.37 1.94
CA LEU A 66 -0.79 -19.13 3.01
C LEU A 66 -0.81 -20.62 2.66
N ILE A 67 0.36 -21.23 2.58
CA ILE A 67 0.52 -22.67 2.35
C ILE A 67 1.04 -23.30 3.63
N TYR A 68 0.33 -24.29 4.15
CA TYR A 68 0.72 -25.02 5.35
C TYR A 68 0.46 -26.52 5.20
N TRP A 69 1.13 -27.32 6.03
CA TRP A 69 1.01 -28.76 6.04
C TRP A 69 0.44 -29.22 7.38
N ASP A 70 -0.62 -30.00 7.32
CA ASP A 70 -1.15 -30.71 8.49
C ASP A 70 -0.28 -31.95 8.71
N LYS A 71 0.19 -32.15 9.95
CA LYS A 71 1.05 -33.29 10.29
C LYS A 71 0.24 -34.53 10.63
#